data_AF-A0A2E9JCU5-F1
#
_entry.id   AF-A0A2E9JCU5-F1
#
_cell.length_a   1.000
_cell.length_b   1.000
_cell.length_c   1.000
_cell.angle_alpha   90.00
_cell.angle_beta   90.00
_cell.angle_gamma   90.00
#
_symmetry.space_group_name_H-M   'P 1'
#
loop_
_entity.id
_entity.type
_entity.pdbx_description
1 polymer ?
#
loop_
_entity_poly.entity_id
_entity_poly.type
_entity_poly.pdbx_seq_one_letter_code
_entity_poly.pdbx_strand_id
1 'polypeptide(L)'
;MGVISRTADLFYAFRFLKLLVTSWNKMGAYEQGIIDENGKNLKKAKELTTPAEKEVYTVFHRLVFNLKRLLNKVPFGKSKLASYAAALFLIKENSELTEEEIREVLEEILDDLDESLDESVFFIKDEVINPGKYILTSEMASNKTGEIIAFPGQEVVVTFHSKPISYIFNTGIYEVTHLLTNQKLYVSSGDIKK
;
A
#
# COMPACT_ATOMS: atom_id res chain seq x y z
N MET A 1 28.54 -7.30 12.24
CA MET A 1 27.08 -7.12 12.35
C MET A 1 26.78 -6.76 13.79
N GLY A 2 26.68 -5.50 14.23
CA GLY A 2 26.26 -4.28 13.56
C GLY A 2 25.12 -3.69 14.40
N VAL A 3 25.40 -3.28 15.64
CA VAL A 3 24.41 -2.75 16.61
C VAL A 3 23.62 -1.54 16.06
N ILE A 4 24.18 -0.90 15.02
CA ILE A 4 23.58 0.21 14.29
C ILE A 4 22.38 -0.23 13.42
N SER A 5 22.37 -1.44 12.83
CA SER A 5 21.22 -1.87 12.01
C SER A 5 19.99 -2.04 12.90
N ARG A 6 20.08 -2.85 13.96
CA ARG A 6 18.95 -3.17 14.84
C ARG A 6 18.27 -1.93 15.46
N THR A 7 19.01 -0.84 15.65
CA THR A 7 18.47 0.42 16.21
C THR A 7 17.78 1.29 15.14
N ALA A 8 18.28 1.28 13.89
CA ALA A 8 17.67 1.98 12.76
C ALA A 8 16.39 1.26 12.29
N ASP A 9 16.44 -0.07 12.26
CA ASP A 9 15.34 -1.00 11.98
C ASP A 9 14.13 -0.66 12.90
N LEU A 10 14.37 -0.63 14.23
CA LEU A 10 13.38 -0.21 15.24
C LEU A 10 12.81 1.21 15.03
N PHE A 11 13.60 2.15 14.51
CA PHE A 11 13.14 3.53 14.31
C PHE A 11 12.11 3.61 13.18
N TYR A 12 12.33 2.91 12.06
CA TYR A 12 11.37 2.90 10.96
C TYR A 12 10.12 2.13 11.31
N ALA A 13 10.24 0.99 12.01
CA ALA A 13 9.09 0.22 12.49
C ALA A 13 8.23 1.06 13.46
N PHE A 14 8.87 1.73 14.42
CA PHE A 14 8.17 2.64 15.33
C PHE A 14 7.51 3.81 14.59
N ARG A 15 8.20 4.40 13.59
CA ARG A 15 7.62 5.47 12.77
C ARG A 15 6.40 4.98 11.98
N PHE A 16 6.47 3.76 11.43
CA PHE A 16 5.39 3.13 10.69
C PHE A 16 4.17 2.92 11.59
N LEU A 17 4.35 2.25 12.73
CA LEU A 17 3.34 2.05 13.76
C LEU A 17 2.72 3.38 14.18
N LYS A 18 3.56 4.36 14.54
CA LYS A 18 3.12 5.70 14.96
C LYS A 18 2.22 6.35 13.92
N LEU A 19 2.58 6.32 12.64
CA LEU A 19 1.75 6.91 11.57
C LEU A 19 0.42 6.17 11.40
N LEU A 20 0.40 4.84 11.59
CA LEU A 20 -0.84 4.05 11.51
C LEU A 20 -1.78 4.29 12.69
N VAL A 21 -1.28 4.43 13.92
CA VAL A 21 -2.13 4.60 15.11
C VAL A 21 -2.50 6.06 15.40
N THR A 22 -1.69 7.02 14.95
CA THR A 22 -1.96 8.45 15.17
C THR A 22 -3.25 8.87 14.47
N SER A 23 -4.20 9.45 15.21
CA SER A 23 -5.43 10.02 14.66
C SER A 23 -5.15 11.10 13.62
N TRP A 24 -5.97 11.19 12.56
CA TRP A 24 -5.76 12.13 11.45
C TRP A 24 -5.59 13.58 11.90
N ASN A 25 -6.41 14.03 12.85
CA ASN A 25 -6.37 15.39 13.42
C ASN A 25 -5.08 15.73 14.19
N LYS A 26 -4.25 14.74 14.52
CA LYS A 26 -2.95 14.90 15.20
C LYS A 26 -1.76 14.69 14.26
N MET A 27 -2.00 14.49 12.97
CA MET A 27 -0.93 14.35 11.99
C MET A 27 -0.39 15.71 11.57
N GLY A 28 0.93 15.83 11.42
CA GLY A 28 1.53 17.05 10.87
C GLY A 28 0.97 17.42 9.48
N ALA A 29 0.59 16.43 8.67
CA ALA A 29 -0.09 16.67 7.39
C ALA A 29 -1.48 17.32 7.55
N TYR A 30 -2.20 17.04 8.63
CA TYR A 30 -3.48 17.69 8.93
C TYR A 30 -3.26 19.13 9.41
N GLU A 31 -2.27 19.35 10.27
CA GLU A 31 -1.88 20.70 10.73
C GLU A 31 -1.46 21.62 9.58
N GLN A 32 -0.80 21.06 8.55
CA GLN A 32 -0.40 21.78 7.33
C GLN A 32 -1.53 21.88 6.28
N GLY A 33 -2.73 21.38 6.58
CA GLY A 33 -3.88 21.40 5.67
C GLY A 33 -3.69 20.59 4.39
N ILE A 34 -2.86 19.54 4.44
CA ILE A 34 -2.60 18.63 3.31
C ILE A 34 -3.65 17.53 3.26
N ILE A 35 -4.15 17.10 4.42
CA ILE A 35 -5.20 16.09 4.57
C ILE A 35 -6.36 16.61 5.42
N ASP A 36 -7.56 16.06 5.23
CA ASP A 36 -8.73 16.34 6.08
C ASP A 36 -8.80 15.44 7.32
N GLU A 37 -9.87 15.62 8.13
CA GLU A 37 -10.13 14.86 9.36
C GLU A 37 -10.32 13.35 9.13
N ASN A 38 -10.62 12.94 7.90
CA ASN A 38 -10.79 11.54 7.48
C ASN A 38 -9.53 11.01 6.75
N GLY A 39 -8.49 11.83 6.66
CA GLY A 39 -7.26 11.51 5.93
C GLY A 39 -7.39 11.61 4.42
N LYS A 40 -8.42 12.25 3.86
CA LYS A 40 -8.51 12.53 2.42
C LYS A 40 -7.48 13.60 2.04
N ASN A 41 -6.78 13.39 0.93
CA ASN A 41 -5.81 14.35 0.42
C ASN A 41 -6.52 15.61 -0.11
N LEU A 42 -6.15 16.78 0.40
CA LEU A 42 -6.61 18.10 -0.04
C LEU A 42 -5.62 18.77 -0.99
N LYS A 43 -4.32 18.52 -0.81
CA LYS A 43 -3.23 19.00 -1.67
C LYS A 43 -2.48 17.82 -2.28
N LYS A 44 -1.98 18.00 -3.51
CA LYS A 44 -1.06 17.06 -4.15
C LYS A 44 0.38 17.35 -3.73
N ALA A 45 1.26 16.36 -3.80
CA ALA A 45 2.67 16.54 -3.44
C ALA A 45 3.38 17.61 -4.29
N LYS A 46 2.93 17.81 -5.53
CA LYS A 46 3.44 18.86 -6.43
C LYS A 46 3.05 20.28 -6.00
N GLU A 47 2.00 20.42 -5.18
CA GLU A 47 1.47 21.69 -4.71
C GLU A 47 2.14 22.15 -3.39
N LEU A 48 2.93 21.26 -2.77
CA LEU A 48 3.65 21.56 -1.53
C LEU A 48 4.85 22.46 -1.83
N THR A 49 4.83 23.65 -1.25
CA THR A 49 5.86 24.67 -1.51
C THR A 49 6.86 24.76 -0.37
N THR A 50 6.41 24.53 0.86
CA THR A 50 7.25 24.72 2.05
C THR A 50 8.01 23.44 2.43
N PRO A 51 9.22 23.54 3.01
CA PRO A 51 9.94 22.39 3.55
C PRO A 51 9.15 21.63 4.61
N ALA A 52 8.45 22.35 5.49
CA ALA A 52 7.62 21.76 6.55
C ALA A 52 6.51 20.87 5.98
N GLU A 53 5.81 21.31 4.93
CA GLU A 53 4.82 20.48 4.24
C GLU A 53 5.43 19.20 3.65
N LYS A 54 6.63 19.31 3.06
CA LYS A 54 7.32 18.17 2.42
C LYS A 54 7.81 17.14 3.43
N GLU A 55 8.23 17.58 4.62
CA GLU A 55 8.68 16.70 5.70
C GLU A 55 7.56 15.82 6.24
N VAL A 56 6.34 16.35 6.36
CA VAL A 56 5.17 15.62 6.87
C VAL A 56 4.38 14.88 5.78
N TYR A 57 4.79 15.00 4.51
CA TYR A 57 4.09 14.41 3.37
C TYR A 57 5.05 13.78 2.33
N THR A 58 6.03 13.03 2.83
CA THR A 58 6.96 12.25 1.99
C THR A 58 6.25 11.10 1.24
N VAL A 59 6.96 10.39 0.36
CA VAL A 59 6.43 9.15 -0.27
C VAL A 59 6.00 8.14 0.79
N PHE A 60 6.83 7.93 1.82
CA PHE A 60 6.51 7.04 2.94
C PHE A 60 5.21 7.44 3.64
N HIS A 61 5.04 8.73 4.01
CA HIS A 61 3.79 9.19 4.64
C HIS A 61 2.58 8.90 3.75
N ARG A 62 2.67 9.18 2.44
CA ARG A 62 1.58 8.94 1.49
C ARG A 62 1.19 7.46 1.43
N LEU A 63 2.17 6.57 1.37
CA LEU A 63 1.95 5.13 1.34
C LEU A 63 1.31 4.62 2.64
N VAL A 64 1.81 5.07 3.80
CA VAL A 64 1.23 4.71 5.09
C VAL A 64 -0.19 5.28 5.25
N PHE A 65 -0.45 6.49 4.75
CA PHE A 65 -1.80 7.06 4.75
C PHE A 65 -2.75 6.30 3.82
N ASN A 66 -2.27 5.82 2.67
CA ASN A 66 -3.05 4.94 1.79
C ASN A 66 -3.44 3.66 2.56
N LEU A 67 -2.47 2.99 3.19
CA LEU A 67 -2.70 1.79 3.97
C LEU A 67 -3.69 2.07 5.12
N LYS A 68 -3.46 3.12 5.91
CA LYS A 68 -4.36 3.53 7.00
C LYS A 68 -5.80 3.74 6.51
N ARG A 69 -6.00 4.35 5.34
CA ARG A 69 -7.34 4.49 4.73
C ARG A 69 -7.95 3.15 4.34
N LEU A 70 -7.14 2.23 3.81
CA LEU A 70 -7.60 0.87 3.48
C LEU A 70 -8.03 0.12 4.76
N LEU A 71 -7.21 0.16 5.82
CA LEU A 71 -7.52 -0.45 7.11
C LEU A 71 -8.82 0.11 7.72
N ASN A 72 -9.03 1.43 7.66
CA ASN A 72 -10.25 2.07 8.15
C ASN A 72 -11.52 1.74 7.33
N LYS A 73 -11.37 1.30 6.07
CA LYS A 73 -12.49 0.94 5.19
C LYS A 73 -12.96 -0.50 5.40
N VAL A 74 -12.12 -1.36 5.99
CA VAL A 74 -12.47 -2.76 6.24
C VAL A 74 -13.08 -2.87 7.64
N PRO A 75 -14.31 -3.39 7.78
CA PRO A 75 -14.92 -3.58 9.09
C PRO A 75 -14.03 -4.53 9.91
N PHE A 76 -13.74 -4.17 11.17
CA PHE A 76 -12.92 -4.88 12.17
C PHE A 76 -13.21 -6.40 12.28
N GLY A 77 -12.79 -7.16 11.28
CA GLY A 77 -12.91 -8.60 11.16
C GLY A 77 -11.92 -9.08 10.11
N LYS A 78 -11.31 -10.25 10.36
CA LYS A 78 -10.31 -10.95 9.52
C LYS A 78 -9.89 -10.19 8.26
N SER A 79 -8.95 -9.28 8.44
CA SER A 79 -8.41 -8.50 7.34
C SER A 79 -7.47 -9.39 6.55
N LYS A 80 -7.84 -9.73 5.30
CA LYS A 80 -7.00 -10.53 4.42
C LYS A 80 -5.77 -9.72 4.02
N LEU A 81 -4.58 -10.21 4.34
CA LEU A 81 -3.33 -9.56 3.93
C LEU A 81 -3.23 -9.36 2.42
N ALA A 82 -3.83 -10.27 1.65
CA ALA A 82 -3.95 -10.13 0.20
C ALA A 82 -4.57 -8.79 -0.23
N SER A 83 -5.58 -8.28 0.48
CA SER A 83 -6.24 -7.01 0.14
C SER A 83 -5.35 -5.77 0.31
N TYR A 84 -4.21 -5.91 0.99
CA TYR A 84 -3.26 -4.81 1.22
C TYR A 84 -1.87 -5.11 0.67
N ALA A 85 -1.65 -6.29 0.08
CA ALA A 85 -0.32 -6.76 -0.30
C ALA A 85 0.40 -5.78 -1.24
N ALA A 86 -0.29 -5.20 -2.22
CA ALA A 86 0.30 -4.17 -3.08
C ALA A 86 0.73 -2.91 -2.32
N ALA A 87 -0.06 -2.45 -1.36
CA ALA A 87 0.26 -1.28 -0.55
C ALA A 87 1.42 -1.56 0.41
N LEU A 88 1.42 -2.73 1.06
CA LEU A 88 2.48 -3.18 1.96
C LEU A 88 3.80 -3.38 1.21
N PHE A 89 3.74 -3.94 0.00
CA PHE A 89 4.90 -4.08 -0.88
C PHE A 89 5.48 -2.72 -1.23
N LEU A 90 4.65 -1.74 -1.60
CA LEU A 90 5.13 -0.39 -1.88
C LEU A 90 5.79 0.26 -0.65
N ILE A 91 5.27 0.03 0.55
CA ILE A 91 5.86 0.53 1.80
C ILE A 91 7.24 -0.10 2.01
N LYS A 92 7.36 -1.42 1.87
CA LYS A 92 8.64 -2.16 1.95
C LYS A 92 9.66 -1.59 0.95
N GLU A 93 9.29 -1.42 -0.31
CA GLU A 93 10.20 -0.93 -1.36
C GLU A 93 10.59 0.56 -1.21
N ASN A 94 9.80 1.36 -0.49
CA ASN A 94 10.04 2.80 -0.30
C ASN A 94 10.45 3.14 1.15
N SER A 95 10.87 2.15 1.92
CA SER A 95 11.37 2.32 3.28
C SER A 95 12.51 1.35 3.57
N GLU A 96 13.10 1.45 4.76
CA GLU A 96 14.11 0.50 5.24
C GLU A 96 13.47 -0.66 6.03
N LEU A 97 12.13 -0.78 5.99
CA LEU A 97 11.39 -1.82 6.70
C LEU A 97 11.59 -3.18 6.05
N THR A 98 11.89 -4.16 6.89
CA THR A 98 11.80 -5.58 6.55
C THR A 98 10.36 -6.06 6.55
N GLU A 99 10.12 -7.21 5.92
CA GLU A 99 8.79 -7.81 5.88
C GLU A 99 8.33 -8.25 7.28
N GLU A 100 9.27 -8.75 8.07
CA GLU A 100 9.09 -9.13 9.47
C GLU A 100 8.67 -7.94 10.34
N GLU A 101 9.31 -6.78 10.18
CA GLU A 101 8.91 -5.57 10.92
C GLU A 101 7.54 -5.03 10.51
N ILE A 102 7.21 -5.10 9.22
CA ILE A 102 5.86 -4.74 8.76
C ILE A 102 4.84 -5.69 9.40
N ARG A 103 5.15 -6.99 9.50
CA ARG A 103 4.29 -7.98 10.15
C ARG A 103 4.07 -7.64 11.61
N GLU A 104 5.14 -7.45 12.38
CA GLU A 104 5.07 -7.13 13.81
C GLU A 104 4.20 -5.90 14.06
N VAL A 105 4.38 -4.83 13.27
CA VAL A 105 3.58 -3.60 13.39
C VAL A 105 2.10 -3.85 13.04
N LEU A 106 1.81 -4.67 12.04
CA LEU A 106 0.43 -4.98 11.67
C LEU A 106 -0.26 -5.87 12.71
N GLU A 107 0.45 -6.84 13.27
CA GLU A 107 -0.07 -7.72 14.35
C GLU A 107 -0.44 -6.91 15.59
N GLU A 108 0.35 -5.88 15.94
CA GLU A 108 0.05 -4.97 17.05
C GLU A 108 -1.24 -4.16 16.84
N ILE A 109 -1.65 -3.94 15.58
CA ILE A 109 -2.84 -3.14 15.24
C ILE A 109 -4.06 -4.01 14.99
N LEU A 110 -3.89 -5.19 14.39
CA LEU A 110 -5.00 -5.94 13.79
C LEU A 110 -5.50 -7.13 14.62
N ASP A 111 -4.93 -7.42 15.80
CA ASP A 111 -5.24 -8.53 16.72
C ASP A 111 -5.17 -9.96 16.11
N ASP A 112 -5.49 -10.15 14.82
CA ASP A 112 -5.45 -11.39 14.05
C ASP A 112 -5.22 -11.07 12.56
N LEU A 113 -4.03 -11.38 12.05
CA LEU A 113 -3.69 -11.25 10.63
C LEU A 113 -4.06 -12.54 9.89
N ASP A 114 -5.06 -12.46 9.02
CA ASP A 114 -5.41 -13.59 8.16
C ASP A 114 -4.50 -13.60 6.93
N GLU A 115 -3.48 -14.48 6.97
CA GLU A 115 -2.59 -14.79 5.85
C GLU A 115 -3.25 -15.67 4.79
N SER A 116 -4.51 -16.09 4.96
CA SER A 116 -5.18 -16.89 3.95
C SER A 116 -5.32 -16.10 2.64
N LEU A 117 -4.80 -16.70 1.58
CA LEU A 117 -5.06 -16.27 0.22
C LEU A 117 -6.51 -16.64 -0.11
N ASP A 118 -7.24 -15.74 -0.79
CA ASP A 118 -8.47 -16.17 -1.47
C ASP A 118 -8.06 -17.14 -2.59
N GLU A 119 -8.14 -18.45 -2.31
CA GLU A 119 -7.80 -19.53 -3.25
C GLU A 119 -8.67 -19.53 -4.52
N SER A 120 -9.72 -18.71 -4.57
CA SER A 120 -10.76 -18.73 -5.60
C SER A 120 -10.63 -17.63 -6.66
N VAL A 121 -9.41 -17.19 -6.97
CA VAL A 121 -9.19 -16.25 -8.06
C VAL A 121 -9.06 -17.00 -9.39
N PHE A 122 -10.19 -17.26 -10.06
CA PHE A 122 -10.30 -18.04 -11.32
C PHE A 122 -9.38 -17.59 -12.47
N PHE A 123 -8.79 -16.39 -12.39
CA PHE A 123 -7.89 -15.85 -13.41
C PHE A 123 -6.39 -15.97 -13.08
N ILE A 124 -6.05 -16.51 -11.91
CA ILE A 124 -4.69 -16.88 -11.52
C ILE A 124 -4.59 -18.39 -11.58
N LYS A 125 -3.71 -18.92 -12.43
CA LYS A 125 -3.44 -20.35 -12.53
C LYS A 125 -1.94 -20.57 -12.41
N ASP A 126 -1.52 -21.47 -11.52
CA ASP A 126 -0.11 -21.75 -11.25
C ASP A 126 0.69 -20.46 -10.96
N GLU A 127 0.11 -19.56 -10.14
CA GLU A 127 0.62 -18.22 -9.79
C GLU A 127 0.75 -17.23 -10.96
N VAL A 128 0.30 -17.59 -12.16
CA VAL A 128 0.35 -16.72 -13.35
C VAL A 128 -0.98 -16.03 -13.56
N ILE A 129 -0.97 -14.71 -13.68
CA ILE A 129 -2.14 -13.96 -14.16
C ILE A 129 -2.24 -14.12 -15.68
N ASN A 130 -3.42 -14.51 -16.14
CA ASN A 130 -3.72 -14.58 -17.57
C ASN A 130 -3.66 -13.18 -18.23
N PRO A 131 -3.19 -13.07 -19.48
CA PRO A 131 -3.30 -11.83 -20.24
C PRO A 131 -4.77 -11.41 -20.37
N GLY A 132 -5.02 -10.11 -20.27
CA GLY A 132 -6.37 -9.59 -20.38
C GLY A 132 -6.57 -8.22 -19.75
N LYS A 133 -7.82 -7.79 -19.83
CA LYS A 133 -8.31 -6.61 -19.11
C LYS A 133 -8.92 -7.05 -17.79
N TYR A 134 -8.61 -6.28 -16.76
CA TYR A 134 -9.10 -6.46 -15.41
C TYR A 134 -9.61 -5.14 -14.85
N ILE A 135 -10.55 -5.22 -13.93
CA ILE A 135 -11.14 -4.09 -13.23
C ILE A 135 -10.54 -4.04 -11.83
N LEU A 136 -10.08 -2.85 -11.43
CA LEU A 136 -9.59 -2.62 -10.07
C LEU A 136 -10.73 -2.69 -9.05
N THR A 137 -10.47 -3.35 -7.93
CA THR A 137 -11.37 -3.43 -6.76
C THR A 137 -11.00 -2.41 -5.68
N SER A 138 -9.74 -1.96 -5.67
CA SER A 138 -9.14 -1.10 -4.65
C SER A 138 -8.46 0.14 -5.28
N GLU A 139 -8.17 1.13 -4.45
CA GLU A 139 -7.41 2.33 -4.84
C GLU A 139 -5.92 2.00 -4.93
N MET A 140 -5.28 2.29 -6.06
CA MET A 140 -3.88 1.94 -6.30
C MET A 140 -2.98 3.18 -6.31
N ALA A 141 -1.87 3.07 -5.59
CA ALA A 141 -0.85 4.10 -5.51
C ALA A 141 0.15 4.01 -6.66
N SER A 142 0.66 5.16 -7.09
CA SER A 142 1.77 5.25 -8.02
C SER A 142 3.04 4.69 -7.39
N ASN A 143 3.72 3.78 -8.09
CA ASN A 143 4.96 3.17 -7.63
C ASN A 143 6.09 4.18 -7.35
N LYS A 144 6.01 5.40 -7.93
CA LYS A 144 7.04 6.44 -7.78
C LYS A 144 6.68 7.52 -6.77
N THR A 145 5.41 7.88 -6.70
CA THR A 145 4.96 9.02 -5.90
C THR A 145 4.22 8.60 -4.64
N GLY A 146 3.66 7.39 -4.58
CA GLY A 146 2.77 7.00 -3.50
C GLY A 146 1.42 7.72 -3.51
N GLU A 147 1.14 8.57 -4.50
CA GLU A 147 -0.18 9.17 -4.69
C GLU A 147 -1.15 8.15 -5.32
N ILE A 148 -2.42 8.18 -4.92
CA ILE A 148 -3.46 7.39 -5.58
C ILE A 148 -3.65 7.93 -7.00
N ILE A 149 -3.42 7.07 -7.99
CA ILE A 149 -3.57 7.40 -9.42
C ILE A 149 -4.57 6.52 -10.15
N ALA A 150 -5.06 5.48 -9.47
CA ALA A 150 -5.99 4.51 -10.01
C ALA A 150 -7.05 4.18 -8.94
N PHE A 151 -8.29 4.08 -9.38
CA PHE A 151 -9.47 3.98 -8.53
C PHE A 151 -10.30 2.72 -8.86
N PRO A 152 -11.09 2.21 -7.91
CA PRO A 152 -11.99 1.09 -8.16
C PRO A 152 -12.89 1.32 -9.37
N GLY A 153 -13.08 0.27 -10.18
CA GLY A 153 -13.86 0.33 -11.42
C GLY A 153 -13.05 0.73 -12.66
N GLN A 154 -11.80 1.17 -12.51
CA GLN A 154 -10.91 1.47 -13.65
C GLN A 154 -10.23 0.21 -14.19
N GLU A 155 -9.88 0.24 -15.47
CA GLU A 155 -9.28 -0.90 -16.17
C GLU A 155 -7.74 -0.90 -16.09
N VAL A 156 -7.20 -2.09 -15.81
CA VAL A 156 -5.77 -2.41 -15.95
C VAL A 156 -5.59 -3.53 -16.98
N VAL A 157 -4.45 -3.53 -17.65
CA VAL A 157 -4.09 -4.53 -18.65
C VAL A 157 -2.89 -5.32 -18.21
N VAL A 158 -3.03 -6.63 -18.36
CA VAL A 158 -1.95 -7.62 -18.26
C VAL A 158 -1.59 -8.03 -19.69
N THR A 159 -0.44 -7.57 -20.17
CA THR A 159 -0.06 -7.73 -21.60
C THR A 159 0.41 -9.14 -21.92
N PHE A 160 1.09 -9.79 -20.98
CA PHE A 160 1.65 -11.15 -21.12
C PHE A 160 1.30 -11.99 -19.90
N HIS A 161 1.49 -13.30 -19.99
CA HIS A 161 1.41 -14.18 -18.82
C HIS A 161 2.39 -13.66 -17.77
N SER A 162 1.84 -13.01 -16.74
CA SER A 162 2.63 -12.27 -15.77
C SER A 162 2.84 -13.16 -14.56
N LYS A 163 4.09 -13.56 -14.37
CA LYS A 163 4.55 -14.13 -13.10
C LYS A 163 4.65 -13.01 -12.07
N PRO A 164 4.51 -13.33 -10.77
CA PRO A 164 4.72 -12.34 -9.74
C PRO A 164 6.15 -11.79 -9.83
N ILE A 165 6.28 -10.48 -9.75
CA ILE A 165 7.58 -9.78 -9.72
C ILE A 165 8.24 -9.87 -8.36
N SER A 166 7.44 -10.07 -7.31
CA SER A 166 7.86 -10.19 -5.92
C SER A 166 6.73 -10.80 -5.11
N TYR A 167 7.00 -11.05 -3.83
CA TYR A 167 6.05 -11.54 -2.86
C TYR A 167 6.11 -10.71 -1.59
N ILE A 168 4.97 -10.59 -0.91
CA ILE A 168 4.89 -10.11 0.47
C ILE A 168 3.83 -10.93 1.20
N PHE A 169 4.17 -11.45 2.37
CA PHE A 169 3.33 -12.35 3.15
C PHE A 169 2.75 -13.49 2.31
N ASN A 170 3.65 -14.14 1.55
CA ASN A 170 3.32 -15.23 0.62
C ASN A 170 2.27 -14.87 -0.46
N THR A 171 2.00 -13.57 -0.66
CA THR A 171 1.09 -13.06 -1.69
C THR A 171 1.89 -12.57 -2.88
N GLY A 172 1.59 -13.11 -4.07
CA GLY A 172 2.22 -12.68 -5.32
C GLY A 172 1.85 -11.24 -5.68
N ILE A 173 2.87 -10.43 -6.01
CA ILE A 173 2.72 -9.07 -6.51
C ILE A 173 2.97 -9.05 -8.00
N TYR A 174 2.08 -8.44 -8.75
CA TYR A 174 2.10 -8.41 -10.21
C TYR A 174 2.20 -6.97 -10.71
N GLU A 175 2.98 -6.78 -11.78
CA GLU A 175 3.01 -5.52 -12.48
C GLU A 175 1.95 -5.49 -13.58
N VAL A 176 1.10 -4.45 -13.57
CA VAL A 176 0.05 -4.22 -14.56
C VAL A 176 0.10 -2.80 -15.09
N THR A 177 -0.49 -2.56 -16.26
CA THR A 177 -0.55 -1.21 -16.85
C THR A 177 -1.96 -0.62 -16.69
N HIS A 178 -2.07 0.53 -16.04
CA HIS A 178 -3.31 1.26 -15.91
C HIS A 178 -3.66 1.99 -17.22
N LEU A 179 -4.84 1.75 -17.77
CA LEU A 179 -5.18 2.25 -19.11
C LEU A 179 -5.31 3.78 -19.18
N LEU A 180 -5.84 4.42 -18.14
CA LEU A 180 -6.09 5.86 -18.18
C LEU A 180 -4.81 6.69 -18.04
N THR A 181 -3.89 6.24 -17.17
CA THR A 181 -2.65 6.97 -16.91
C THR A 181 -1.45 6.44 -17.70
N ASN A 182 -1.59 5.28 -18.34
CA ASN A 182 -0.52 4.52 -18.98
C ASN A 182 0.70 4.27 -18.05
N GLN A 183 0.43 4.22 -16.74
CA GLN A 183 1.46 3.97 -15.73
C GLN A 183 1.41 2.53 -15.27
N LYS A 184 2.58 2.00 -14.91
CA LYS A 184 2.74 0.71 -14.25
C LYS A 184 2.28 0.80 -12.79
N LEU A 185 1.51 -0.19 -12.36
CA LEU A 185 1.02 -0.35 -11.00
C LEU A 185 1.40 -1.74 -10.50
N TYR A 186 1.56 -1.86 -9.19
CA TYR A 186 1.62 -3.15 -8.53
C TYR A 186 0.24 -3.52 -7.99
N VAL A 187 -0.17 -4.76 -8.24
CA VAL A 187 -1.44 -5.31 -7.80
C VAL A 187 -1.22 -6.71 -7.23
N SER A 188 -2.04 -7.09 -6.28
CA SER A 188 -2.19 -8.47 -5.82
C SER A 188 -3.41 -9.11 -6.47
N SER A 189 -3.63 -10.40 -6.17
CA SER A 189 -4.84 -11.11 -6.55
C SER A 189 -6.13 -10.49 -5.99
N GLY A 190 -6.06 -9.80 -4.84
CA GLY A 190 -7.21 -9.15 -4.20
C GLY A 190 -7.59 -7.80 -4.81
N ASP A 191 -6.69 -7.18 -5.59
CA ASP A 191 -6.84 -5.82 -6.12
C ASP A 191 -7.53 -5.75 -7.49
N ILE A 192 -7.75 -6.91 -8.12
CA ILE A 192 -8.29 -7.02 -9.47
C ILE A 192 -9.42 -8.04 -9.55
N LYS A 193 -10.34 -7.83 -10.50
CA LYS A 193 -11.36 -8.80 -10.91
C LYS A 193 -11.59 -8.74 -12.41
N LYS A 194 -12.20 -9.78 -12.97
CA LYS A 194 -12.58 -9.81 -14.39
C LYS A 194 -13.96 -9.22 -14.60
#